data_AF-A0A4R2P7E2-F1
#
_entry.id   AF-A0A4R2P7E2-F1
#
_cell.length_a   1.000
_cell.length_b   1.000
_cell.length_c   1.000
_cell.angle_alpha   90.00
_cell.angle_beta   90.00
_cell.angle_gamma   90.00
#
_symmetry.space_group_name_H-M   'P 1'
#
loop_
_entity.id
_entity.type
_entity.pdbx_description
1 polymer ?
#
loop_
_entity_poly.entity_id
_entity_poly.type
_entity_poly.pdbx_seq_one_letter_code
_entity_poly.pdbx_strand_id
1 'polypeptide(L)' 'MGPARQPPKPCAVLNIEGFYDKLLGFLDHVVDEAFLKPVHRGMLLASSDPAALLDLIGSYRVPSETKWIRSNER' A
#
# COMPACT_ATOMS: atom_id res chain seq x y z
N MET A 1 -9.46 25.07 -17.37
CA MET A 1 -8.24 24.39 -16.89
C MET A 1 -8.65 23.52 -15.71
N GLY A 2 -8.84 22.21 -15.92
CA GLY A 2 -9.22 21.29 -14.83
C GLY A 2 -8.05 21.02 -13.88
N PRO A 3 -8.28 20.61 -12.62
CA PRO A 3 -7.20 20.33 -11.68
C PRO A 3 -6.29 19.23 -12.24
N ALA A 4 -4.97 19.43 -12.12
CA ALA A 4 -3.99 18.43 -12.51
C ALA A 4 -4.26 17.12 -11.76
N ARG A 5 -4.44 16.02 -12.48
CA ARG A 5 -4.56 14.67 -11.91
C ARG A 5 -3.25 14.36 -11.19
N GLN A 6 -3.26 14.33 -9.85
CA GLN A 6 -2.06 13.96 -9.09
C GLN A 6 -1.68 12.51 -9.43
N PRO A 7 -0.38 12.24 -9.65
CA PRO A 7 0.08 10.87 -9.81
C PRO A 7 -0.18 10.09 -8.50
N PRO A 8 -0.51 8.80 -8.60
CA PRO A 8 -0.70 7.96 -7.42
C PRO A 8 0.55 7.99 -6.54
N LYS A 9 0.37 8.33 -5.26
CA LYS A 9 1.44 8.43 -4.26
C LYS A 9 1.57 7.08 -3.54
N PRO A 10 2.80 6.59 -3.27
CA PRO A 10 2.98 5.40 -2.44
C PRO A 10 2.42 5.63 -1.03
N CYS A 11 1.81 4.59 -0.46
CA CYS A 11 1.49 4.55 0.96
C CYS A 11 2.62 3.82 1.68
N ALA A 12 3.16 4.41 2.74
CA ALA A 12 4.31 3.86 3.45
C ALA A 12 4.13 4.05 4.97
N VAL A 13 4.53 3.06 5.76
CA VAL A 13 4.52 3.09 7.22
C VAL A 13 5.91 2.81 7.78
N LEU A 14 6.35 3.63 8.72
CA LEU A 14 7.58 3.42 9.48
C LEU A 14 7.24 2.60 10.73
N ASN A 15 7.70 1.35 10.75
CA ASN A 15 7.40 0.38 11.79
C ASN A 15 8.47 0.38 12.89
N ILE A 16 8.40 1.37 13.78
CA ILE A 16 9.30 1.48 14.93
C ILE A 16 8.89 0.48 16.01
N GLU A 17 9.85 -0.33 16.48
CA GLU A 17 9.68 -1.31 17.55
C GLU A 17 8.46 -2.23 17.38
N GLY A 18 8.09 -2.54 16.14
CA GLY A 18 6.97 -3.44 15.82
C GLY A 18 5.58 -2.84 16.08
N PHE A 19 5.45 -1.52 16.21
CA PHE A 19 4.15 -0.87 16.45
C PHE A 19 3.08 -1.26 15.41
N TYR A 20 3.46 -1.42 14.15
CA TYR A 20 2.57 -1.80 13.06
C TYR A 20 2.55 -3.30 12.76
N ASP A 21 3.26 -4.16 13.50
CA ASP A 21 3.32 -5.60 13.23
C ASP A 21 1.93 -6.24 13.19
N LYS A 22 1.07 -5.89 14.16
CA LYS A 22 -0.29 -6.41 14.23
C LYS A 22 -1.15 -5.94 13.05
N LEU A 23 -0.95 -4.72 12.58
CA LEU A 23 -1.68 -4.21 11.40
C LEU A 23 -1.20 -4.93 10.14
N LEU A 24 0.11 -5.07 9.96
CA LEU A 24 0.68 -5.76 8.81
C LEU A 24 0.24 -7.23 8.78
N GLY A 25 0.32 -7.93 9.91
CA GLY A 25 -0.15 -9.30 10.04
C GLY A 25 -1.66 -9.45 9.82
N PHE A 26 -2.47 -8.49 10.26
CA PHE A 26 -3.90 -8.47 9.94
C PHE A 26 -4.12 -8.33 8.43
N LEU A 27 -3.41 -7.42 7.77
CA LEU A 27 -3.53 -7.26 6.32
C LEU A 27 -3.05 -8.50 5.55
N ASP A 28 -2.00 -9.18 6.03
CA ASP A 28 -1.52 -10.43 5.45
C ASP A 28 -2.59 -11.53 5.58
N HIS A 29 -3.23 -11.66 6.75
CA HIS A 29 -4.34 -12.59 6.94
C HIS A 29 -5.54 -12.30 6.01
N VAL A 30 -5.89 -11.02 5.81
CA VAL A 30 -6.97 -10.62 4.88
C VAL A 30 -6.63 -10.99 3.43
N VAL A 31 -5.35 -11.01 3.06
CA VAL A 31 -4.90 -11.51 1.75
C VAL A 31 -5.04 -13.02 1.65
N ASP A 32 -4.64 -13.75 2.70
CA ASP A 32 -4.75 -15.22 2.76
C ASP A 32 -6.21 -15.68 2.65
N GLU A 33 -7.12 -14.94 3.27
CA GLU A 33 -8.57 -15.17 3.19
C GLU A 33 -9.20 -14.67 1.87
N ALA A 34 -8.37 -14.26 0.89
CA ALA A 34 -8.76 -13.79 -0.45
C ALA A 34 -9.71 -12.57 -0.48
N PHE A 35 -9.85 -11.85 0.63
CA PHE A 35 -10.59 -10.58 0.70
C PHE A 35 -9.81 -9.41 0.10
N LEU A 36 -8.47 -9.49 0.11
CA LEU A 36 -7.59 -8.50 -0.50
C LEU A 36 -6.64 -9.18 -1.50
N LYS A 37 -6.47 -8.59 -2.69
CA LYS A 37 -5.47 -9.10 -3.64
C LYS A 37 -4.05 -8.80 -3.13
N PRO A 38 -3.08 -9.71 -3.32
CA PRO A 38 -1.67 -9.47 -2.96
C PRO A 38 -1.11 -8.17 -3.55
N VAL A 39 -1.55 -7.80 -4.77
CA VAL A 39 -1.14 -6.55 -5.42
C VAL A 39 -1.53 -5.30 -4.62
N HIS A 40 -2.65 -5.32 -3.91
CA HIS A 40 -3.07 -4.19 -3.06
C HIS A 40 -2.30 -4.16 -1.74
N ARG A 41 -1.96 -5.33 -1.18
CA ARG A 41 -1.07 -5.42 -0.02
C ARG A 41 0.33 -4.91 -0.32
N GLY A 42 0.84 -5.19 -1.52
CA GLY A 42 2.13 -4.70 -2.01
C GLY A 42 2.19 -3.19 -2.29
N MET A 43 1.05 -2.48 -2.27
CA MET A 43 1.02 -1.01 -2.36
C MET A 43 1.37 -0.32 -1.04
N LEU A 44 1.23 -1.03 0.10
CA LEU A 44 1.62 -0.51 1.41
C LEU A 44 3.06 -0.92 1.71
N LEU A 45 3.97 0.05 1.63
CA LEU A 45 5.38 -0.12 1.97
C LEU A 45 5.54 -0.08 3.48
N ALA A 46 6.40 -0.94 4.03
CA ALA A 46 6.72 -0.95 5.46
C ALA A 46 8.21 -1.19 5.65
N SER A 47 8.82 -0.44 6.57
CA SER A 47 10.21 -0.62 7.01
C SER A 47 10.33 -0.12 8.44
N SER A 48 11.21 -0.71 9.24
CA SER A 48 11.62 -0.16 10.54
C SER A 48 12.74 0.86 10.44
N ASP A 49 13.43 0.89 9.30
CA ASP A 49 14.50 1.85 9.00
C ASP A 49 13.98 2.98 8.09
N PRO A 50 14.14 4.25 8.48
CA PRO A 50 13.63 5.38 7.73
C PRO A 50 14.37 5.61 6.41
N ALA A 51 15.68 5.33 6.32
CA ALA A 51 16.42 5.50 5.07
C ALA A 51 15.96 4.48 4.02
N ALA A 52 15.83 3.21 4.41
CA ALA A 52 15.27 2.15 3.59
C ALA A 52 13.83 2.46 3.17
N LEU A 53 13.02 3.08 4.03
CA LEU A 53 11.65 3.47 3.67
C LEU A 53 11.65 4.56 2.59
N LEU A 54 12.55 5.54 2.67
CA LEU A 54 12.69 6.58 1.65
C LEU A 54 13.17 5.99 0.32
N ASP A 55 14.10 5.04 0.34
CA ASP A 55 14.55 4.34 -0.87
C ASP A 55 13.42 3.53 -1.52
N LEU A 56 12.60 2.85 -0.70
CA LEU A 56 11.40 2.13 -1.16
C LEU A 56 10.38 3.09 -1.80
N ILE A 57 10.15 4.25 -1.19
CA ILE A 57 9.26 5.29 -1.72
C ILE A 57 9.80 5.84 -3.04
N GLY A 58 11.11 6.13 -3.13
CA GLY A 58 11.74 6.66 -4.34
C GLY A 58 11.75 5.65 -5.50
N SER A 59 11.85 4.36 -5.18
CA SER A 59 11.84 3.27 -6.15
C SER A 59 10.44 2.78 -6.51
N TYR A 60 9.40 3.25 -5.82
CA TYR A 60 8.04 2.78 -6.01
C TYR A 60 7.56 3.02 -7.45
N ARG A 61 6.96 1.98 -8.02
CA ARG A 61 6.26 2.03 -9.31
C ARG A 61 4.87 1.49 -9.08
N VAL A 62 3.86 2.28 -9.45
CA VAL A 62 2.47 1.90 -9.26
C VAL A 62 2.20 0.67 -10.11
N PRO A 63 1.79 -0.46 -9.52
CA PRO A 63 1.47 -1.64 -10.31
C PRO A 63 0.29 -1.32 -11.25
N SER A 64 0.44 -1.70 -12.52
CA SER A 64 -0.49 -1.38 -13.61
C SER A 64 -1.87 -2.03 -13.48
N GLU A 65 -2.08 -2.90 -12.48
CA GLU A 65 -3.34 -3.54 -12.13
C GLU A 65 -4.28 -2.57 -11.37
N THR A 66 -4.47 -1.36 -11.90
CA THR A 66 -5.46 -0.41 -11.39
C THR A 66 -6.84 -0.74 -11.97
N LYS A 67 -7.32 -1.97 -11.77
CA LYS A 67 -8.72 -2.33 -12.07
C LYS A 67 -9.53 -2.07 -10.80
N TRP A 68 -9.93 -0.82 -10.62
CA TRP A 68 -10.71 -0.35 -9.48
C TRP A 68 -11.94 -1.25 -9.27
N ILE A 69 -12.16 -1.60 -8.00
CA ILE A 69 -13.45 -2.04 -7.49
C ILE A 69 -14.45 -0.93 -7.85
N ARG A 70 -15.37 -1.21 -8.78
CA ARG A 70 -16.57 -0.38 -8.94
C ARG A 70 -17.36 -0.51 -7.64
N SER A 71 -17.42 0.55 -6.84
CA SER A 71 -18.48 0.68 -5.83
C SER A 71 -19.80 0.77 -6.60
N ASN A 72 -20.49 -0.36 -6.73
CA ASN A 72 -21.89 -0.40 -7.08
C ASN A 72 -22.66 -0.31 -5.76
N GLU A 73 -22.85 0.91 -5.28
CA GLU A 73 -23.81 1.20 -4.22
C GLU A 73 -25.18 1.29 -4.88
N ARG A 74 -26.10 0.41 -4.45
CA ARG A 74 -27.52 0.41 -4.84
C ARG A 74 -28.35 1.14 -3.81
#